data_AF-A0A9Q0NM25-F1
#
_entry.id   AF-A0A9Q0NM25-F1
#
_cell.length_a   1.000
_cell.length_b   1.000
_cell.length_c   1.000
_cell.angle_alpha   90.00
_cell.angle_beta   90.00
_cell.angle_gamma   90.00
#
_symmetry.space_group_name_H-M   'P 1'
#
loop_
_entity.id
_entity.type
_entity.pdbx_description
1 polymer ?
#
loop_
_entity_poly.entity_id
_entity_poly.type
_entity_poly.pdbx_seq_one_letter_code
_entity_poly.pdbx_strand_id
1 'polypeptide(L)'
;MNYVPEKFKLSPALSEVLGIEIETRPRILAAIWHYVKSRNLQNPNDPSYFTCDPPLQKLFGEEKMKFSLVSQKISLHLTPPQPIHLEHKIKLSGNFPAGTSCYDFIVDVPSPLQKDLATCLTSTESIKEIDACDELICNSILKIHEHRRRRAFFLGFSQSPAEFINALIASQSKDLKLVAGDASRNAEKEQRSGFYNQPWVEDAVIRYLNRKSTVSDAPGIS
;
A
#
# COMPACT_ATOMS: atom_id res chain seq x y z
N MET A 1 -19.71 33.31 -7.48
CA MET A 1 -19.61 31.87 -7.81
C MET A 1 -18.25 31.38 -7.35
N ASN A 2 -18.18 30.53 -6.34
CA ASN A 2 -16.93 29.90 -5.93
C ASN A 2 -16.70 28.73 -6.88
N TYR A 3 -15.88 28.92 -7.92
CA TYR A 3 -15.49 27.82 -8.79
C TYR A 3 -14.58 26.87 -8.03
N VAL A 4 -14.98 25.60 -7.93
CA VAL A 4 -14.18 24.55 -7.33
C VAL A 4 -14.06 23.42 -8.36
N PRO A 5 -12.87 23.21 -8.97
CA PRO A 5 -11.61 23.95 -8.80
C PRO A 5 -11.64 25.40 -9.34
N GLU A 6 -10.72 26.24 -8.85
CA GLU A 6 -10.63 27.66 -9.22
C GLU A 6 -10.43 27.85 -10.72
N LYS A 7 -11.32 28.63 -11.35
CA LYS A 7 -11.28 28.99 -12.76
C LYS A 7 -10.79 30.41 -12.93
N PHE A 8 -10.09 30.67 -14.03
CA PHE A 8 -9.56 31.97 -14.41
C PHE A 8 -10.08 32.38 -15.78
N LYS A 9 -10.38 33.67 -15.93
CA LYS A 9 -10.64 34.29 -17.23
C LYS A 9 -9.32 34.61 -17.91
N LEU A 10 -9.16 34.15 -19.14
CA LEU A 10 -7.96 34.34 -19.94
C LEU A 10 -7.95 35.76 -20.54
N SER A 11 -6.76 36.34 -20.69
CA SER A 11 -6.59 37.57 -21.46
C SER A 11 -7.00 37.36 -22.93
N PRO A 12 -7.45 38.40 -23.66
CA PRO A 12 -7.88 38.26 -25.06
C PRO A 12 -6.82 37.59 -25.95
N ALA A 13 -5.55 37.94 -25.77
CA ALA A 13 -4.45 37.34 -26.52
C ALA A 13 -4.30 35.83 -26.26
N LEU A 14 -4.47 35.37 -25.02
CA LEU A 14 -4.38 33.95 -24.68
C LEU A 14 -5.63 33.18 -25.13
N SER A 15 -6.79 33.82 -25.02
CA SER A 15 -8.08 33.26 -25.44
C SER A 15 -8.14 33.03 -26.95
N GLU A 16 -7.56 33.93 -27.76
CA GLU A 16 -7.50 33.79 -29.22
C GLU A 16 -6.64 32.58 -29.65
N VAL A 17 -5.55 32.31 -28.94
CA VAL A 17 -4.65 31.18 -29.25
C VAL A 17 -5.24 29.84 -28.85
N LEU A 18 -5.85 29.77 -27.67
CA LEU A 18 -6.36 28.52 -27.11
C LEU A 18 -7.83 28.24 -27.46
N GLY A 19 -8.59 29.26 -27.88
CA GLY A 19 -10.05 29.17 -28.06
C GLY A 19 -10.81 28.98 -26.75
N ILE A 20 -10.23 29.40 -25.61
CA ILE A 20 -10.76 29.17 -24.27
C ILE A 20 -10.88 30.52 -23.55
N GLU A 21 -12.06 30.83 -23.04
CA GLU A 21 -12.31 32.08 -22.30
C GLU A 21 -12.13 31.94 -20.79
N ILE A 22 -12.65 30.84 -20.21
CA ILE A 22 -12.63 30.58 -18.76
C ILE A 22 -12.30 29.12 -18.50
N GLU A 23 -11.18 28.87 -17.82
CA GLU A 23 -10.75 27.50 -17.48
C GLU A 23 -9.88 27.46 -16.23
N THR A 24 -9.60 26.24 -15.75
CA THR A 24 -8.66 25.99 -14.65
C THR A 24 -7.21 26.10 -15.11
N ARG A 25 -6.31 26.55 -14.24
CA ARG A 25 -4.88 26.69 -14.56
C ARG A 25 -4.24 25.40 -15.12
N PRO A 26 -4.51 24.19 -14.60
CA PRO A 26 -3.99 22.96 -15.18
C PRO A 26 -4.53 22.68 -16.59
N ARG A 27 -5.81 22.97 -16.85
CA ARG A 27 -6.42 22.79 -18.18
C ARG A 27 -5.83 23.75 -19.20
N ILE A 28 -5.57 25.00 -18.81
CA ILE A 28 -4.92 26.02 -19.65
C ILE A 28 -3.51 25.57 -20.02
N LEU A 29 -2.72 25.08 -19.06
CA LEU A 29 -1.38 24.53 -19.32
C LEU A 29 -1.43 23.33 -20.26
N ALA A 30 -2.39 22.42 -20.04
CA ALA A 30 -2.59 21.28 -20.94
C ALA A 30 -2.98 21.73 -22.35
N ALA A 31 -3.81 22.76 -22.50
CA ALA A 31 -4.20 23.31 -23.80
C ALA A 31 -3.00 23.93 -24.53
N ILE A 32 -2.14 24.68 -23.85
CA ILE A 32 -0.88 25.21 -24.43
C ILE A 32 0.02 24.05 -24.87
N TRP A 33 0.17 23.02 -24.04
CA TRP A 33 0.94 21.84 -24.41
C TRP A 33 0.38 21.16 -25.67
N HIS A 34 -0.94 20.98 -25.75
CA HIS A 34 -1.59 20.41 -26.94
C HIS A 34 -1.41 21.31 -28.17
N TYR A 35 -1.50 22.63 -28.01
CA TYR A 35 -1.26 23.59 -29.08
C TYR A 35 0.16 23.42 -29.65
N VAL A 36 1.17 23.45 -28.78
CA VAL A 36 2.59 23.27 -29.15
C VAL A 36 2.82 21.94 -29.86
N LYS A 37 2.23 20.85 -29.35
CA LYS A 37 2.34 19.52 -29.94
C LYS A 37 1.65 19.44 -31.31
N SER A 38 0.45 19.99 -31.45
CA SER A 38 -0.33 19.95 -32.69
C SER A 38 0.34 20.69 -33.86
N ARG A 39 1.13 21.72 -33.55
CA ARG A 39 1.86 22.54 -34.53
C ARG A 39 3.33 22.15 -34.69
N ASN A 40 3.78 21.06 -34.04
CA ASN A 40 5.16 20.60 -34.04
C ASN A 40 6.17 21.70 -33.67
N LEU A 41 5.82 22.54 -32.69
CA LEU A 41 6.64 23.66 -32.26
C LEU A 41 7.71 23.27 -31.22
N GLN A 42 7.71 22.03 -30.77
CA GLN A 42 8.72 21.51 -29.85
C GLN A 42 10.08 21.41 -30.54
N ASN A 43 11.14 21.82 -29.84
CA ASN A 43 12.49 21.77 -30.39
C ASN A 43 12.98 20.31 -30.46
N PRO A 44 13.43 19.80 -31.62
CA PRO A 44 13.92 18.42 -31.76
C PRO A 44 15.21 18.16 -30.98
N ASN A 45 16.02 19.19 -30.71
CA ASN A 45 17.30 19.05 -30.02
C ASN A 45 17.16 19.14 -28.49
N ASP A 46 16.15 19.85 -27.99
CA ASP A 46 15.88 19.96 -26.55
C ASP A 46 14.36 19.96 -26.30
N PRO A 47 13.79 18.84 -25.81
CA PRO A 47 12.35 18.71 -25.60
C PRO A 47 11.81 19.63 -24.49
N SER A 48 12.67 20.28 -23.71
CA SER A 48 12.29 21.25 -22.68
C SER A 48 11.84 22.60 -23.25
N TYR A 49 12.21 22.89 -24.50
CA TYR A 49 11.94 24.16 -25.17
C TYR A 49 11.00 23.98 -26.36
N PHE A 50 10.23 25.01 -26.63
CA PHE A 50 9.44 25.14 -27.85
C PHE A 50 9.68 26.51 -28.49
N THR A 51 9.54 26.55 -29.82
CA THR A 51 9.60 27.77 -30.61
C THR A 51 8.22 28.42 -30.60
N CYS A 52 8.16 29.69 -30.24
CA CYS A 52 6.92 30.46 -30.29
C CYS A 52 6.63 30.82 -31.75
N ASP A 53 5.45 30.44 -32.24
CA ASP A 53 4.92 30.91 -33.51
C ASP A 53 4.43 32.37 -33.38
N PRO A 54 4.06 33.07 -34.47
CA PRO A 54 3.65 34.47 -34.40
C PRO A 54 2.59 34.80 -33.33
N PRO A 55 1.53 33.99 -33.10
CA PRO A 55 0.59 34.25 -32.01
C PRO A 55 1.20 34.03 -30.61
N LEU A 56 2.01 32.99 -30.40
CA LEU A 56 2.70 32.78 -29.12
C LEU A 56 3.77 33.85 -28.85
N GLN A 57 4.43 34.37 -29.88
CA GLN A 57 5.37 35.48 -29.76
C GLN A 57 4.66 36.77 -29.33
N LYS A 58 3.46 37.05 -29.86
CA LYS A 58 2.66 38.19 -29.39
C LYS A 58 2.24 38.06 -27.94
N LEU A 59 1.98 36.84 -27.48
CA LEU A 59 1.56 36.56 -26.11
C LEU A 59 2.74 36.67 -25.13
N PHE A 60 3.86 36.02 -25.44
CA PHE A 60 4.97 35.85 -24.50
C PHE A 60 6.14 36.83 -24.71
N GLY A 61 6.23 37.45 -25.89
CA GLY A 61 7.31 38.36 -26.28
C GLY A 61 8.66 37.70 -26.57
N GLU A 62 8.72 36.37 -26.62
CA GLU A 62 9.96 35.59 -26.78
C GLU A 62 9.84 34.62 -27.96
N GLU A 63 10.93 34.45 -28.72
CA GLU A 63 10.99 33.53 -29.87
C GLU A 63 11.07 32.05 -29.42
N LYS A 64 11.70 31.79 -28.26
CA LYS A 64 11.86 30.45 -27.69
C LYS A 64 11.52 30.47 -26.22
N MET A 65 10.78 29.47 -25.76
CA MET A 65 10.34 29.39 -24.37
C MET A 65 10.52 27.98 -23.80
N LYS A 66 10.86 27.92 -22.50
CA LYS A 66 10.93 26.68 -21.73
C LYS A 66 9.56 26.36 -21.12
N PHE A 67 9.12 25.10 -21.16
CA PHE A 67 7.83 24.70 -20.59
C PHE A 67 7.69 25.03 -19.09
N SER A 68 8.78 24.97 -18.33
CA SER A 68 8.81 25.33 -16.90
C SER A 68 8.41 26.78 -16.63
N LEU A 69 8.70 27.70 -17.58
CA LEU A 69 8.43 29.13 -17.45
C LEU A 69 7.01 29.49 -17.88
N VAL A 70 6.33 28.63 -18.64
CA VAL A 70 4.97 28.86 -19.14
C VAL A 70 4.02 29.15 -17.99
N SER A 71 4.06 28.34 -16.92
CA SER A 71 3.17 28.53 -15.76
C SER A 71 3.32 29.90 -15.09
N GLN A 72 4.54 30.46 -15.09
CA GLN A 72 4.79 31.79 -14.55
C GLN A 72 4.28 32.86 -15.53
N LYS A 73 4.63 32.77 -16.81
CA LYS A 73 4.24 33.74 -17.84
C LYS A 73 2.73 33.82 -18.01
N ILE A 74 2.00 32.69 -18.00
CA ILE A 74 0.54 32.72 -18.12
C ILE A 74 -0.13 33.38 -16.93
N SER A 75 0.48 33.40 -15.73
CA SER A 75 -0.13 34.02 -14.54
C SER A 75 -0.51 35.48 -14.77
N LEU A 76 0.24 36.21 -15.60
CA LEU A 76 -0.05 37.60 -15.98
C LEU A 76 -1.26 37.74 -16.92
N HIS A 77 -1.64 36.65 -17.58
CA HIS A 77 -2.77 36.55 -18.50
C HIS A 77 -3.99 35.87 -17.88
N LEU A 78 -3.96 35.58 -16.57
CA LEU A 78 -5.06 34.98 -15.83
C LEU A 78 -5.65 36.02 -14.89
N THR A 79 -6.96 36.24 -15.01
CA THR A 79 -7.72 37.14 -14.14
C THR A 79 -8.87 36.37 -13.47
N PRO A 80 -9.31 36.77 -12.28
CA PRO A 80 -10.50 36.16 -11.68
C PRO A 80 -11.72 36.37 -12.61
N PRO A 81 -12.60 35.38 -12.77
CA PRO A 81 -13.81 35.51 -13.57
C PRO A 81 -14.67 36.66 -13.05
N GLN A 82 -15.11 37.54 -13.95
CA GLN A 82 -15.94 38.67 -13.56
C GLN A 82 -17.30 38.19 -13.02
N PRO A 83 -17.85 38.87 -12.00
CA PRO A 83 -19.21 38.61 -11.54
C PRO A 83 -20.23 38.81 -12.66
N ILE A 84 -21.30 38.03 -12.64
CA ILE A 84 -22.43 38.20 -13.56
C ILE A 84 -23.21 39.44 -13.11
N HIS A 85 -23.29 40.47 -13.96
CA HIS A 85 -24.09 41.66 -13.73
C HIS A 85 -25.45 41.53 -14.42
N LEU A 86 -26.52 41.56 -13.64
CA LEU A 86 -27.91 41.48 -14.11
C LEU A 86 -28.58 42.85 -13.91
N GLU A 87 -28.74 43.60 -15.00
CA GLU A 87 -29.43 44.90 -14.97
C GLU A 87 -30.93 44.71 -15.27
N HIS A 88 -31.79 44.99 -14.29
CA HIS A 88 -33.23 44.98 -14.45
C HIS A 88 -33.80 46.39 -14.30
N LYS A 89 -34.28 46.97 -15.41
CA LYS A 89 -34.89 48.31 -15.41
C LYS A 89 -36.38 48.22 -15.09
N ILE A 90 -36.74 48.61 -13.87
CA ILE A 90 -38.12 48.64 -13.40
C ILE A 90 -38.89 49.73 -14.17
N LYS A 91 -39.97 49.36 -14.86
CA LYS A 91 -40.91 50.32 -15.46
C LYS A 91 -42.13 50.47 -14.52
N LEU A 92 -42.48 51.70 -14.18
CA LEU A 92 -43.54 52.02 -13.19
C LEU A 92 -44.91 52.35 -13.81
N SER A 93 -45.07 52.28 -15.14
CA SER A 93 -46.34 52.54 -15.82
C SER A 93 -46.69 51.46 -16.86
N GLY A 94 -47.93 50.95 -16.81
CA GLY A 94 -48.47 49.95 -17.72
C GLY A 94 -48.97 48.68 -17.01
N ASN A 95 -50.10 48.13 -17.48
CA ASN A 95 -50.66 46.88 -16.97
C ASN A 95 -49.64 45.75 -17.23
N PHE A 96 -49.11 45.16 -16.16
CA PHE A 96 -48.03 44.16 -16.22
C PHE A 96 -48.57 42.80 -16.72
N PRO A 97 -48.10 42.24 -17.85
CA PRO A 97 -47.79 40.83 -17.82
C PRO A 97 -46.52 40.70 -16.97
N ALA A 98 -46.51 39.81 -15.97
CA ALA A 98 -45.31 39.47 -15.24
C ALA A 98 -44.28 38.89 -16.23
N GLY A 99 -43.48 39.76 -16.84
CA GLY A 99 -42.40 39.39 -17.75
C GLY A 99 -41.23 38.89 -16.93
N THR A 100 -41.36 37.69 -16.38
CA THR A 100 -40.28 37.01 -15.66
C THR A 100 -39.09 36.93 -16.61
N SER A 101 -38.05 37.71 -16.34
CA SER A 101 -36.81 37.66 -17.11
C SER A 101 -36.11 36.35 -16.72
N CYS A 102 -36.22 35.34 -17.58
CA CYS A 102 -35.54 34.06 -17.39
C CYS A 102 -34.11 34.18 -17.91
N TYR A 103 -33.13 33.89 -17.06
CA TYR A 103 -31.71 33.86 -17.42
C TYR A 103 -31.19 32.44 -17.23
N ASP A 104 -30.67 31.86 -18.30
CA ASP A 104 -30.03 30.56 -18.26
C ASP A 104 -28.53 30.72 -18.01
N PHE A 105 -27.99 29.92 -17.09
CA PHE A 105 -26.56 29.88 -16.78
C PHE A 105 -26.05 28.45 -16.88
N ILE A 106 -24.88 28.29 -17.51
CA ILE A 106 -24.17 27.02 -17.49
C ILE A 106 -23.36 26.97 -16.18
N VAL A 107 -23.67 25.98 -15.35
CA VAL A 107 -22.99 25.79 -14.05
C VAL A 107 -22.28 24.44 -14.07
N ASP A 108 -21.02 24.43 -13.68
CA ASP A 108 -20.27 23.20 -13.44
C ASP A 108 -20.79 22.53 -12.17
N VAL A 109 -21.39 21.35 -12.32
CA VAL A 109 -21.85 20.54 -11.19
C VAL A 109 -20.80 19.47 -10.90
N PRO A 110 -20.33 19.31 -9.64
CA PRO A 110 -19.45 18.22 -9.26
C PRO A 110 -20.03 16.86 -9.67
N SER A 111 -19.18 15.97 -10.19
CA SER A 111 -19.62 14.65 -10.66
C SER A 111 -20.24 13.84 -9.50
N PRO A 112 -21.44 13.27 -9.67
CA PRO A 112 -22.06 12.40 -8.67
C PRO A 112 -21.15 11.23 -8.25
N LEU A 113 -20.35 10.71 -9.19
CA LEU A 113 -19.44 9.58 -8.99
C LEU A 113 -18.38 9.85 -7.93
N GLN A 114 -17.99 11.12 -7.74
CA GLN A 114 -16.94 11.47 -6.78
C GLN A 114 -17.40 11.25 -5.34
N LYS A 115 -18.71 11.44 -5.09
CA LYS A 115 -19.34 11.16 -3.82
C LYS A 115 -19.42 9.65 -3.56
N ASP A 116 -19.83 8.89 -4.57
CA ASP A 116 -19.94 7.43 -4.46
C ASP A 116 -18.59 6.77 -4.21
N LEU A 117 -17.54 7.21 -4.90
CA LEU A 117 -16.16 6.75 -4.67
C LEU A 117 -15.69 7.06 -3.25
N ALA A 118 -15.98 8.26 -2.73
CA ALA A 118 -15.63 8.61 -1.36
C ALA A 118 -16.34 7.70 -0.35
N THR A 119 -17.63 7.40 -0.58
CA THR A 119 -18.40 6.47 0.27
C THR A 119 -17.80 5.06 0.25
N CYS A 120 -17.42 4.54 -0.93
CA CYS A 120 -16.74 3.25 -1.04
C CYS A 120 -15.43 3.22 -0.26
N LEU A 121 -14.60 4.26 -0.34
CA LEU A 121 -13.33 4.34 0.39
C LEU A 121 -13.51 4.39 1.91
N THR A 122 -14.63 4.93 2.40
CA THR A 122 -14.94 5.02 3.83
C THR A 122 -15.62 3.77 4.42
N SER A 123 -15.96 2.78 3.58
CA SER A 123 -16.64 1.54 3.98
C SER A 123 -15.71 0.58 4.75
N THR A 124 -15.17 1.04 5.88
CA THR A 124 -14.28 0.28 6.76
C THR A 124 -15.04 -0.58 7.78
N GLU A 125 -16.34 -0.31 7.98
CA GLU A 125 -17.20 -1.11 8.85
C GLU A 125 -17.31 -2.56 8.37
N SER A 126 -17.43 -2.78 7.06
CA SER A 126 -17.46 -4.13 6.49
C SER A 126 -16.14 -4.90 6.69
N ILE A 127 -15.01 -4.21 6.81
CA ILE A 127 -13.71 -4.86 7.06
C ILE A 127 -13.66 -5.41 8.50
N LYS A 128 -14.15 -4.64 9.48
CA LYS A 128 -14.15 -5.05 10.89
C LYS A 128 -15.02 -6.27 11.15
N GLU A 129 -16.17 -6.36 10.48
CA GLU A 129 -17.05 -7.53 10.59
C GLU A 129 -16.40 -8.79 10.00
N ILE A 130 -15.67 -8.65 8.89
CA ILE A 130 -14.91 -9.75 8.29
C ILE A 130 -13.82 -10.22 9.24
N ASP A 131 -13.03 -9.31 9.81
CA ASP A 131 -11.96 -9.65 10.76
C ASP A 131 -12.51 -10.41 11.99
N ALA A 132 -13.65 -9.97 12.52
CA ALA A 132 -14.32 -10.66 13.63
C ALA A 132 -14.79 -12.07 13.25
N CYS A 133 -15.31 -12.25 12.02
CA CYS A 133 -15.68 -13.57 11.51
C CYS A 133 -14.45 -14.48 11.39
N ASP A 134 -13.33 -13.95 10.89
CA ASP A 134 -12.09 -14.71 10.74
C ASP A 134 -11.52 -15.16 12.09
N GLU A 135 -11.58 -14.32 13.13
CA GLU A 135 -11.22 -14.72 14.49
C GLU A 135 -12.09 -15.87 15.01
N LEU A 136 -13.40 -15.82 14.77
CA LEU A 136 -14.33 -16.90 15.18
C LEU A 136 -14.05 -18.20 14.43
N ILE A 137 -13.73 -18.12 13.13
CA ILE A 137 -13.34 -19.27 12.31
C ILE A 137 -12.05 -19.88 12.86
N CYS A 138 -11.03 -19.07 13.12
CA CYS A 138 -9.74 -19.53 13.66
C CYS A 138 -9.93 -20.24 15.01
N ASN A 139 -10.69 -19.63 15.93
CA ASN A 139 -11.00 -20.22 17.22
C ASN A 139 -11.76 -21.54 17.11
N SER A 140 -12.68 -21.65 16.16
CA SER A 140 -13.44 -22.87 15.90
C SER A 140 -12.55 -23.98 15.34
N ILE A 141 -11.66 -23.66 14.41
CA ILE A 141 -10.68 -24.59 13.85
C ILE A 141 -9.76 -25.13 14.94
N LEU A 142 -9.23 -24.27 15.81
CA LEU A 142 -8.40 -24.70 16.95
C LEU A 142 -9.14 -25.66 17.88
N LYS A 143 -10.41 -25.38 18.19
CA LYS A 143 -11.25 -26.29 18.98
C LYS A 143 -11.44 -27.64 18.29
N ILE A 144 -11.71 -27.65 16.98
CA ILE A 144 -11.86 -28.89 16.19
C ILE A 144 -10.58 -29.73 16.22
N HIS A 145 -9.42 -29.11 16.02
CA HIS A 145 -8.14 -29.80 16.09
C HIS A 145 -7.90 -30.41 17.47
N GLU A 146 -8.21 -29.66 18.53
CA GLU A 146 -8.07 -30.12 19.90
C GLU A 146 -9.02 -31.30 20.21
N HIS A 147 -10.28 -31.21 19.79
CA HIS A 147 -11.24 -32.32 19.93
C HIS A 147 -10.80 -33.56 19.14
N ARG A 148 -10.29 -33.38 17.91
CA ARG A 148 -9.77 -34.48 17.09
C ARG A 148 -8.56 -35.15 17.75
N ARG A 149 -7.63 -34.37 18.32
CA ARG A 149 -6.46 -34.86 19.05
C ARG A 149 -6.87 -35.66 20.28
N ARG A 150 -7.75 -35.13 21.13
CA ARG A 150 -8.28 -35.84 22.30
C ARG A 150 -8.99 -37.13 21.91
N ARG A 151 -9.86 -37.07 20.89
CA ARG A 151 -10.55 -38.26 20.38
C ARG A 151 -9.55 -39.33 19.95
N ALA A 152 -8.56 -38.97 19.14
CA ALA A 152 -7.53 -39.91 18.69
C ALA A 152 -6.74 -40.52 19.85
N PHE A 153 -6.41 -39.71 20.87
CA PHE A 153 -5.74 -40.17 22.09
C PHE A 153 -6.57 -41.23 22.83
N PHE A 154 -7.84 -40.94 23.14
CA PHE A 154 -8.71 -41.87 23.86
C PHE A 154 -9.03 -43.12 23.03
N LEU A 155 -9.16 -42.99 21.71
CA LEU A 155 -9.36 -44.14 20.82
C LEU A 155 -8.15 -45.08 20.81
N GLY A 156 -6.94 -44.52 20.69
CA GLY A 156 -5.70 -45.31 20.77
C GLY A 156 -5.58 -46.06 22.09
N PHE A 157 -5.90 -45.38 23.20
CA PHE A 157 -5.93 -46.03 24.52
C PHE A 157 -6.95 -47.17 24.59
N SER A 158 -8.16 -46.98 24.05
CA SER A 158 -9.22 -48.00 24.09
C SER A 158 -8.94 -49.25 23.24
N GLN A 159 -8.12 -49.13 22.20
CA GLN A 159 -7.82 -50.23 21.27
C GLN A 159 -6.72 -51.15 21.81
N SER A 160 -5.61 -50.58 22.31
CA SER A 160 -4.52 -51.35 22.93
C SER A 160 -3.91 -50.60 24.11
N PRO A 161 -4.52 -50.70 25.33
CA PRO A 161 -4.11 -49.90 26.48
C PRO A 161 -2.63 -50.08 26.87
N ALA A 162 -2.13 -51.32 26.86
CA ALA A 162 -0.76 -51.64 27.27
C ALA A 162 0.28 -51.07 26.31
N GLU A 163 0.09 -51.25 25.00
CA GLU A 163 0.98 -50.71 23.98
C GLU A 163 0.94 -49.18 23.96
N PHE A 164 -0.26 -48.61 24.09
CA PHE A 164 -0.45 -47.17 24.13
C PHE A 164 0.25 -46.51 25.32
N ILE A 165 0.10 -47.06 26.53
CA ILE A 165 0.79 -46.53 27.73
C ILE A 165 2.30 -46.64 27.57
N ASN A 166 2.81 -47.78 27.08
CA ASN A 166 4.25 -47.95 26.86
C ASN A 166 4.80 -46.95 25.83
N ALA A 167 4.08 -46.74 24.72
CA ALA A 167 4.43 -45.74 23.72
C ALA A 167 4.35 -44.31 24.27
N LEU A 168 3.35 -44.00 25.09
CA LEU A 168 3.16 -42.70 25.71
C LEU A 168 4.28 -42.39 26.70
N ILE A 169 4.63 -43.33 27.58
CA ILE A 169 5.75 -43.20 28.52
C ILE A 169 7.05 -42.99 27.75
N ALA A 170 7.29 -43.77 26.69
CA ALA A 170 8.48 -43.61 25.86
C ALA A 170 8.53 -42.23 25.18
N SER A 171 7.41 -41.73 24.65
CA SER A 171 7.31 -40.40 24.04
C SER A 171 7.56 -39.29 25.08
N GLN A 172 6.86 -39.32 26.21
CA GLN A 172 7.01 -38.31 27.26
C GLN A 172 8.42 -38.32 27.88
N SER A 173 9.02 -39.50 28.08
CA SER A 173 10.40 -39.62 28.55
C SER A 173 11.38 -38.99 27.57
N LYS A 174 11.14 -39.15 26.25
CA LYS A 174 11.96 -38.55 25.21
C LYS A 174 11.80 -37.02 25.17
N ASP A 175 10.56 -36.54 25.23
CA ASP A 175 10.26 -35.10 25.21
C ASP A 175 10.86 -34.39 26.43
N LEU A 176 10.76 -35.01 27.61
CA LEU A 176 11.37 -34.49 28.84
C LEU A 176 12.90 -34.43 28.72
N LYS A 177 13.54 -35.48 28.19
CA LYS A 177 15.01 -35.49 27.95
C LYS A 177 15.43 -34.40 26.96
N LEU A 178 14.61 -34.11 25.96
CA LEU A 178 14.86 -33.04 24.99
C LEU A 178 14.78 -31.67 25.67
N VAL A 179 13.73 -31.42 26.47
CA VAL A 179 13.55 -30.16 27.22
C VAL A 179 14.66 -29.97 28.26
N ALA A 180 15.12 -31.05 28.90
CA ALA A 180 16.19 -31.01 29.89
C ALA A 180 17.61 -30.88 29.30
N GLY A 181 17.78 -30.97 27.97
CA GLY A 181 19.09 -30.93 27.31
C GLY A 181 19.91 -32.21 27.43
N ASP A 182 19.38 -33.26 28.08
CA ASP A 182 20.02 -34.55 28.34
C ASP A 182 19.80 -35.57 27.19
N ALA A 183 19.61 -35.10 25.95
CA ALA A 183 19.26 -35.94 24.81
C ALA A 183 20.27 -37.07 24.50
N SER A 184 21.50 -36.96 25.02
CA SER A 184 22.61 -37.88 24.74
C SER A 184 22.80 -38.99 25.78
N ARG A 185 22.39 -38.79 27.04
CA ARG A 185 22.71 -39.74 28.12
C ARG A 185 21.52 -40.63 28.46
N ASN A 186 21.75 -41.93 28.49
CA ASN A 186 20.71 -42.90 28.84
C ASN A 186 21.24 -43.86 29.90
N ALA A 187 21.17 -43.41 31.15
CA ALA A 187 21.73 -44.10 32.33
C ALA A 187 21.31 -45.58 32.42
N GLU A 188 20.07 -45.91 32.05
CA GLU A 188 19.60 -47.30 32.07
C GLU A 188 20.27 -48.20 31.02
N LYS A 189 20.65 -47.63 29.86
CA LYS A 189 21.42 -48.37 28.84
C LYS A 189 22.88 -48.48 29.24
N GLU A 190 23.46 -47.41 29.80
CA GLU A 190 24.83 -47.37 30.31
C GLU A 190 25.07 -48.36 31.48
N GLN A 191 24.03 -48.81 32.17
CA GLN A 191 24.11 -49.83 33.23
C GLN A 191 24.14 -51.28 32.69
N ARG A 192 23.80 -51.50 31.42
CA ARG A 192 23.75 -52.85 30.82
C ARG A 192 25.06 -53.17 30.14
N SER A 193 25.62 -54.35 30.40
CA SER A 193 26.90 -54.79 29.81
C SER A 193 26.89 -54.74 28.27
N GLY A 194 25.76 -55.03 27.62
CA GLY A 194 25.61 -54.97 26.17
C GLY A 194 25.85 -53.59 25.55
N PHE A 195 25.74 -52.51 26.32
CA PHE A 195 26.07 -51.16 25.87
C PHE A 195 27.59 -50.99 25.60
N TYR A 196 28.42 -51.73 26.33
CA TYR A 196 29.89 -51.69 26.20
C TYR A 196 30.43 -52.76 25.25
N ASN A 197 29.57 -53.55 24.60
CA ASN A 197 29.95 -54.50 23.54
C ASN A 197 29.73 -53.92 22.14
N GLN A 198 29.92 -52.60 21.98
CA GLN A 198 29.65 -51.90 20.73
C GLN A 198 30.96 -51.51 20.01
N PRO A 199 30.97 -51.38 18.68
CA PRO A 199 32.19 -51.11 17.92
C PRO A 199 32.91 -49.80 18.28
N TRP A 200 32.18 -48.81 18.82
CA TRP A 200 32.74 -47.55 19.26
C TRP A 200 33.60 -47.67 20.53
N VAL A 201 33.48 -48.77 21.27
CA VAL A 201 34.08 -48.92 22.61
C VAL A 201 35.60 -49.05 22.52
N GLU A 202 36.13 -49.79 21.55
CA GLU A 202 37.57 -49.95 21.35
C GLU A 202 38.25 -48.60 21.08
N ASP A 203 37.71 -47.82 20.13
CA ASP A 203 38.19 -46.48 19.80
C ASP A 203 38.02 -45.51 20.99
N ALA A 204 36.91 -45.58 21.73
CA ALA A 204 36.71 -44.78 22.93
C ALA A 204 37.73 -45.10 24.03
N VAL A 205 38.08 -46.37 24.25
CA VAL A 205 39.11 -46.80 25.22
C VAL A 205 40.48 -46.29 24.81
N ILE A 206 40.86 -46.41 23.53
CA ILE A 206 42.14 -45.91 23.02
C ILE A 206 42.26 -44.39 23.22
N ARG A 207 41.22 -43.63 22.85
CA ARG A 207 41.17 -42.17 23.06
C ARG A 207 41.26 -41.78 24.53
N TYR A 208 40.59 -42.53 25.41
CA TYR A 208 40.65 -42.32 26.85
C TYR A 208 42.06 -42.56 27.40
N LEU A 209 42.71 -43.66 27.02
CA LEU A 209 44.06 -44.00 27.47
C LEU A 209 45.09 -42.97 27.00
N ASN A 210 45.01 -42.52 25.74
CA ASN A 210 45.88 -41.46 25.21
C ASN A 210 45.68 -40.13 25.93
N ARG A 211 44.44 -39.78 26.30
CA ARG A 211 44.18 -38.60 27.13
C ARG A 211 44.74 -38.75 28.55
N LYS A 212 44.63 -39.94 29.13
CA LYS A 212 45.12 -40.20 30.49
C LYS A 212 46.64 -40.19 30.58
N SER A 213 47.36 -40.68 29.57
CA SER A 213 48.83 -40.58 29.51
C SER A 213 49.29 -39.12 29.42
N THR A 214 48.62 -38.28 28.62
CA THR A 214 48.97 -36.84 28.52
C THR A 214 48.75 -36.04 29.82
N VAL A 215 47.86 -36.47 30.71
CA VAL A 215 47.60 -35.80 32.01
C VAL A 215 48.57 -36.27 33.10
N SER A 216 49.14 -37.47 32.97
CA SER A 216 50.15 -37.99 33.90
C SER A 216 51.53 -37.32 33.73
N ASP A 217 51.78 -36.66 32.59
CA ASP A 217 53.05 -35.99 32.27
C ASP A 217 53.01 -34.45 32.51
N ALA A 218 51.98 -33.92 33.16
CA ALA A 218 51.94 -32.52 33.58
C ALA A 218 52.54 -32.36 35.01
N PRO A 219 53.66 -31.62 35.18
CA PRO A 219 54.32 -31.47 36.48
C PRO A 219 53.50 -30.58 37.43
N GLY A 220 53.55 -30.90 38.72
CA GLY A 220 52.97 -30.08 39.78
C GLY A 220 53.47 -28.64 39.72
N ILE A 221 52.53 -27.71 39.76
CA ILE A 221 52.80 -26.30 40.05
C ILE A 221 52.83 -26.19 41.58
N SER A 222 54.04 -26.03 42.09
CA SER A 222 54.37 -25.52 43.42
C SER A 222 53.85 -24.09 43.60
#